data_AF-A0A1G3ZNX3-F1
#
_entry.id   AF-A0A1G3ZNX3-F1
#
_cell.length_a   1.000
_cell.length_b   1.000
_cell.length_c   1.000
_cell.angle_alpha   90.00
_cell.angle_beta   90.00
_cell.angle_gamma   90.00
#
_symmetry.space_group_name_H-M   'P 1'
#
loop_
_entity.id
_entity.type
_entity.pdbx_description
1 polymer ?
#
loop_
_entity_poly.entity_id
_entity_poly.type
_entity_poly.pdbx_seq_one_letter_code
_entity_poly.pdbx_strand_id
1 'polypeptide(L)'
;MLHPQFNTPIQATIHQVESDDDEVVTAQTIHLMAKYAREDSLSPIVRRAAAEAILTTKDSRAASKAAAGWEWIRAHVRFQLDSITAAPVSETPDQAELLIRPVDILTMPQMVGDCDDQSMLCASMLRSLGIDSSFKTVAAERTTPDLYSHVYVVAHTPEGDLSLDCSHGPHPGWEVTPTGKTRIWRIEAMQQLGAIDWGSLIKTGVEAGSEIAKARFGQPPEGTYIQQGSNVVYRQPANSSPLAFPGVGVNVGGTEIGTSMILIIGAVILLFALKGK
;
A
#
# COMPACT_ATOMS: atom_id res chain seq x y z
N MET A 1 -1.35 15.09 -15.68
CA MET A 1 -2.72 14.92 -16.21
C MET A 1 -3.70 15.69 -15.34
N LEU A 2 -4.88 16.04 -15.84
CA LEU A 2 -5.93 16.66 -15.01
C LEU A 2 -6.74 15.55 -14.33
N HIS A 3 -7.03 15.72 -13.05
CA HIS A 3 -7.84 14.80 -12.27
C HIS A 3 -8.99 15.58 -11.61
N PRO A 4 -10.25 15.10 -11.65
CA PRO A 4 -11.39 15.87 -11.14
C PRO A 4 -11.31 16.18 -9.64
N GLN A 5 -10.51 15.42 -8.89
CA GLN A 5 -10.36 15.59 -7.44
C GLN A 5 -9.17 16.46 -7.04
N PHE A 6 -8.39 16.96 -8.01
CA PHE A 6 -7.21 17.78 -7.75
C PHE A 6 -7.34 19.11 -8.49
N ASN A 7 -7.01 20.20 -7.81
CA ASN A 7 -7.00 21.54 -8.40
C ASN A 7 -5.80 21.80 -9.33
N THR A 8 -4.81 20.91 -9.30
CA THR A 8 -3.58 21.03 -10.07
C THR A 8 -3.39 19.78 -10.92
N PRO A 9 -2.63 19.89 -12.04
CA PRO A 9 -2.22 18.72 -12.77
C PRO A 9 -1.44 17.78 -11.86
N ILE A 10 -1.88 16.52 -11.82
CA ILE A 10 -1.22 15.46 -11.08
C ILE A 10 -0.15 14.77 -11.95
N GLN A 11 0.91 14.31 -11.31
CA GLN A 11 1.78 13.26 -11.85
C GLN A 11 1.42 11.96 -11.17
N ALA A 12 1.32 10.88 -11.93
CA ALA A 12 0.87 9.60 -11.44
C ALA A 12 1.98 8.59 -11.75
N THR A 13 2.44 7.82 -10.76
CA THR A 13 3.45 6.75 -10.94
C THR A 13 2.74 5.41 -10.91
N ILE A 14 3.33 4.36 -11.49
CA ILE A 14 2.72 3.04 -11.55
C ILE A 14 3.79 2.06 -11.09
N HIS A 15 3.48 1.23 -10.10
CA HIS A 15 4.42 0.25 -9.56
C HIS A 15 3.88 -1.16 -9.75
N GLN A 16 4.31 -1.85 -10.81
CA GLN A 16 3.93 -3.25 -10.98
C GLN A 16 4.50 -4.11 -9.86
N VAL A 17 3.63 -4.85 -9.19
CA VAL A 17 4.02 -5.86 -8.20
C VAL A 17 4.03 -7.22 -8.88
N GLU A 18 5.20 -7.84 -8.98
CA GLU A 18 5.39 -9.15 -9.61
C GLU A 18 5.28 -10.28 -8.58
N SER A 19 4.23 -10.26 -7.76
CA SER A 19 3.98 -11.28 -6.74
C SER A 19 2.50 -11.41 -6.45
N ASP A 20 2.02 -12.66 -6.43
CA ASP A 20 0.67 -13.00 -5.94
C ASP A 20 0.66 -13.29 -4.43
N ASP A 21 1.82 -13.20 -3.76
CA ASP A 21 1.93 -13.32 -2.31
C ASP A 21 1.48 -12.01 -1.65
N ASP A 22 0.34 -12.04 -0.97
CA ASP A 22 -0.22 -10.92 -0.21
C ASP A 22 0.77 -10.31 0.79
N GLU A 23 1.57 -11.12 1.47
CA GLU A 23 2.52 -10.60 2.46
C GLU A 23 3.59 -9.73 1.79
N VAL A 24 4.06 -10.14 0.62
CA VAL A 24 5.04 -9.40 -0.18
C VAL A 24 4.42 -8.13 -0.74
N VAL A 25 3.22 -8.22 -1.29
CA VAL A 25 2.47 -7.08 -1.85
C VAL A 25 2.20 -6.03 -0.77
N THR A 26 1.59 -6.45 0.35
CA THR A 26 1.29 -5.59 1.49
C THR A 26 2.56 -4.97 2.06
N ALA A 27 3.66 -5.74 2.18
CA ALA A 27 4.93 -5.17 2.62
C ALA A 27 5.39 -4.04 1.68
N GLN A 28 5.31 -4.22 0.37
CA GLN A 28 5.72 -3.17 -0.59
C GLN A 28 4.88 -1.90 -0.46
N THR A 29 3.56 -2.03 -0.36
CA THR A 29 2.65 -0.89 -0.13
C THR A 29 3.01 -0.18 1.17
N ILE A 30 3.16 -0.91 2.28
CA ILE A 30 3.50 -0.33 3.59
C ILE A 30 4.87 0.39 3.57
N HIS A 31 5.87 -0.14 2.85
CA HIS A 31 7.15 0.55 2.71
C HIS A 31 7.01 1.89 2.00
N LEU A 32 6.13 1.97 0.99
CA LEU A 32 5.85 3.21 0.28
C LEU A 32 5.05 4.19 1.15
N MET A 33 4.04 3.70 1.88
CA MET A 33 3.31 4.48 2.88
C MET A 33 4.25 5.08 3.92
N ALA A 34 5.17 4.28 4.47
CA ALA A 34 6.14 4.72 5.46
C ALA A 34 7.12 5.75 4.89
N LYS A 35 7.52 5.62 3.61
CA LYS A 35 8.30 6.65 2.93
C LYS A 35 7.53 7.97 2.86
N TYR A 36 6.31 7.96 2.33
CA TYR A 36 5.54 9.20 2.18
C TYR A 36 5.23 9.83 3.53
N ALA A 37 4.87 9.03 4.53
CA ALA A 37 4.62 9.56 5.87
C ALA A 37 5.84 10.27 6.47
N ARG A 38 7.04 9.69 6.28
CA ARG A 38 8.30 10.33 6.74
C ARG A 38 8.63 11.58 5.94
N GLU A 39 8.59 11.53 4.62
CA GLU A 39 8.92 12.66 3.76
C GLU A 39 7.97 13.84 3.99
N ASP A 40 6.66 13.55 4.08
CA ASP A 40 5.61 14.58 4.15
C ASP A 40 5.42 15.16 5.54
N SER A 41 5.82 14.47 6.60
CA SER A 41 5.88 15.03 7.97
C SER A 41 6.76 16.29 8.10
N LEU A 42 7.66 16.51 7.14
CA LEU A 42 8.51 17.71 7.12
C LEU A 42 7.87 18.88 6.36
N SER A 43 6.77 18.63 5.63
CA SER A 43 6.10 19.63 4.81
C SER A 43 5.37 20.68 5.66
N PRO A 44 5.46 21.99 5.31
CA PRO A 44 4.76 23.04 6.03
C PRO A 44 3.24 22.86 6.10
N ILE A 45 2.60 22.27 5.07
CA ILE A 45 1.15 22.06 5.07
C ILE A 45 0.72 20.98 6.07
N VAL A 46 1.47 19.88 6.15
CA VAL A 46 1.23 18.79 7.12
C VAL A 46 1.49 19.27 8.54
N ARG A 47 2.58 20.00 8.77
CA ARG A 47 2.87 20.59 10.08
C ARG A 47 1.81 21.59 10.54
N ARG A 48 1.24 22.36 9.60
CA ARG A 48 0.14 23.28 9.89
C ARG A 48 -1.12 22.53 10.29
N ALA A 49 -1.50 21.49 9.52
CA ALA A 49 -2.65 20.65 9.86
C ALA A 49 -2.46 19.96 11.23
N ALA A 50 -1.26 19.43 11.50
CA ALA A 50 -0.93 18.82 12.78
C ALA A 50 -0.99 19.82 13.94
N ALA A 51 -0.49 21.05 13.75
CA ALA A 51 -0.59 22.11 14.73
C ALA A 51 -2.04 22.54 14.95
N GLU A 52 -2.83 22.68 13.88
CA GLU A 52 -4.26 23.01 13.93
C GLU A 52 -5.06 21.98 14.73
N ALA A 53 -4.81 20.69 14.49
CA ALA A 53 -5.44 19.58 15.20
C ALA A 53 -5.32 19.71 16.72
N ILE A 54 -4.17 20.19 17.21
CA ILE A 54 -3.91 20.29 18.65
C ILE A 54 -4.22 21.67 19.27
N LEU A 55 -4.70 22.65 18.48
CA LEU A 55 -4.94 24.02 18.97
C LEU A 55 -5.94 24.08 20.12
N THR A 56 -6.95 23.22 20.10
CA THR A 56 -8.02 23.17 21.10
C THR A 56 -7.73 22.18 22.23
N THR A 57 -6.68 21.36 22.10
CA THR A 57 -6.30 20.36 23.09
C THR A 57 -5.65 21.04 24.30
N LYS A 58 -6.34 21.01 25.45
CA LYS A 58 -5.81 21.55 26.72
C LYS A 58 -4.80 20.62 27.40
N ASP A 59 -4.79 19.36 26.98
CA ASP A 59 -3.93 18.31 27.53
C ASP A 59 -2.65 18.18 26.71
N SER A 60 -1.50 18.32 27.36
CA SER A 60 -0.19 18.28 26.70
C SER A 60 0.32 16.86 26.43
N ARG A 61 -0.35 15.82 26.97
CA ARG A 61 0.02 14.40 26.81
C ARG A 61 0.07 14.01 25.34
N ALA A 62 0.99 13.11 25.00
CA ALA A 62 1.17 12.68 23.61
C ALA A 62 -0.06 11.91 23.13
N ALA A 63 -0.65 11.05 23.97
CA ALA A 63 -1.93 10.40 23.67
C ALA A 63 -3.06 11.38 23.33
N SER A 64 -3.16 12.51 24.04
CA SER A 64 -4.19 13.53 23.77
C SER A 64 -3.97 14.26 22.45
N LYS A 65 -2.71 14.56 22.12
CA LYS A 65 -2.35 15.14 20.80
C LYS A 65 -2.61 14.16 19.66
N ALA A 66 -2.32 12.88 19.87
CA ALA A 66 -2.56 11.82 18.91
C ALA A 66 -4.06 11.63 18.64
N ALA A 67 -4.87 11.61 19.70
CA ALA A 67 -6.33 11.61 19.62
C ALA A 67 -6.87 12.83 18.86
N ALA A 68 -6.36 14.03 19.13
CA ALA A 68 -6.76 15.24 18.42
C ALA A 68 -6.41 15.20 16.91
N GLY A 69 -5.27 14.60 16.55
CA GLY A 69 -4.91 14.33 15.15
C GLY A 69 -5.94 13.42 14.45
N TRP A 70 -6.38 12.36 15.12
CA TRP A 70 -7.46 11.50 14.63
C TRP A 70 -8.78 12.27 14.48
N GLU A 71 -9.17 13.08 15.46
CA GLU A 71 -10.41 13.87 15.42
C GLU A 71 -10.40 14.85 14.24
N TRP A 72 -9.26 15.52 14.03
CA TRP A 72 -9.08 16.42 12.90
C TRP A 72 -9.24 15.68 11.57
N ILE A 73 -8.60 14.52 11.39
CA ILE A 73 -8.72 13.76 10.14
C ILE A 73 -10.17 13.32 9.91
N ARG A 74 -10.85 12.78 10.92
CA ARG A 74 -12.27 12.38 10.84
C ARG A 74 -13.21 13.52 10.44
N ALA A 75 -12.88 14.74 10.85
CA ALA A 75 -13.68 15.92 10.55
C ALA A 75 -13.43 16.50 9.15
N HIS A 76 -12.25 16.24 8.55
CA HIS A 76 -11.82 16.90 7.31
C HIS A 76 -11.70 15.96 6.11
N VAL A 77 -11.39 14.67 6.33
CA VAL A 77 -11.15 13.70 5.26
C VAL A 77 -12.33 12.73 5.17
N ARG A 78 -12.94 12.65 4.00
CA ARG A 78 -14.05 11.73 3.74
C ARG A 78 -13.52 10.42 3.16
N PHE A 79 -13.99 9.30 3.71
CA PHE A 79 -13.70 7.99 3.14
C PHE A 79 -14.18 7.89 1.69
N GLN A 80 -13.31 7.43 0.80
CA GLN A 80 -13.63 7.14 -0.59
C GLN A 80 -12.79 5.95 -1.05
N LEU A 81 -13.43 4.98 -1.71
CA LEU A 81 -12.73 3.83 -2.28
C LEU A 81 -11.77 4.24 -3.39
N ASP A 82 -10.63 3.56 -3.45
CA ASP A 82 -9.60 3.76 -4.46
C ASP A 82 -10.13 3.64 -5.88
N SER A 83 -11.05 2.71 -6.14
CA SER A 83 -11.62 2.53 -7.47
C SER A 83 -12.31 3.78 -8.01
N ILE A 84 -12.93 4.58 -7.13
CA ILE A 84 -13.57 5.85 -7.51
C ILE A 84 -12.49 6.88 -7.89
N THR A 85 -11.44 6.96 -7.09
CA THR A 85 -10.33 7.91 -7.31
C THR A 85 -9.47 7.49 -8.51
N ALA A 86 -9.30 6.19 -8.75
CA ALA A 86 -8.49 5.64 -9.83
C ALA A 86 -9.21 5.63 -11.19
N ALA A 87 -10.55 5.67 -11.21
CA ALA A 87 -11.34 5.59 -12.45
C ALA A 87 -10.92 6.56 -13.58
N PRO A 88 -10.50 7.82 -13.31
CA PRO A 88 -10.07 8.73 -14.36
C PRO A 88 -8.66 8.42 -14.93
N VAL A 89 -7.91 7.53 -14.28
CA VAL A 89 -6.47 7.32 -14.55
C VAL A 89 -6.07 5.86 -14.77
N SER A 90 -6.96 4.92 -14.47
CA SER A 90 -6.76 3.47 -14.60
C SER A 90 -7.79 2.85 -15.52
N GLU A 91 -7.35 1.91 -16.36
CA GLU A 91 -8.26 1.07 -17.17
C GLU A 91 -8.96 -0.02 -16.32
N THR A 92 -8.40 -0.34 -15.15
CA THR A 92 -8.91 -1.36 -14.21
C THR A 92 -9.01 -0.78 -12.79
N PRO A 93 -9.90 0.21 -12.56
CA PRO A 93 -9.97 0.93 -11.29
C PRO A 93 -10.31 0.04 -10.09
N ASP A 94 -11.14 -1.00 -10.29
CA ASP A 94 -11.54 -1.92 -9.20
C ASP A 94 -10.40 -2.82 -8.71
N GLN A 95 -9.25 -2.82 -9.39
CA GLN A 95 -8.05 -3.57 -9.03
C GLN A 95 -6.91 -2.65 -8.59
N ALA A 96 -7.15 -1.34 -8.53
CA ALA A 96 -6.12 -0.37 -8.18
C ALA A 96 -6.04 -0.18 -6.66
N GLU A 97 -4.85 -0.39 -6.11
CA GLU A 97 -4.44 0.16 -4.81
C GLU A 97 -3.80 1.52 -5.05
N LEU A 98 -4.33 2.58 -4.44
CA LEU A 98 -3.99 3.97 -4.73
C LEU A 98 -3.51 4.72 -3.48
N LEU A 99 -2.20 5.00 -3.44
CA LEU A 99 -1.64 5.88 -2.42
C LEU A 99 -1.65 7.36 -2.83
N ILE A 100 -2.52 8.14 -2.21
CA ILE A 100 -2.51 9.60 -2.24
C ILE A 100 -1.62 10.11 -1.11
N ARG A 101 -0.58 10.86 -1.48
CA ARG A 101 0.35 11.38 -0.49
C ARG A 101 -0.33 12.34 0.50
N PRO A 102 0.11 12.36 1.77
CA PRO A 102 -0.38 13.30 2.78
C PRO A 102 -0.39 14.77 2.35
N VAL A 103 0.66 15.25 1.68
CA VAL A 103 0.71 16.64 1.18
C VAL A 103 -0.35 16.90 0.13
N ASP A 104 -0.65 15.91 -0.71
CA ASP A 104 -1.55 16.06 -1.83
C ASP A 104 -3.02 15.97 -1.37
N ILE A 105 -3.36 15.10 -0.41
CA ILE A 105 -4.67 15.09 0.29
C ILE A 105 -5.00 16.49 0.83
N LEU A 106 -4.05 17.14 1.52
CA LEU A 106 -4.25 18.46 2.13
C LEU A 106 -4.39 19.60 1.10
N THR A 107 -4.11 19.36 -0.17
CA THR A 107 -4.31 20.35 -1.25
C THR A 107 -5.56 20.11 -2.09
N MET A 108 -6.28 19.01 -1.85
CA MET A 108 -7.51 18.71 -2.55
C MET A 108 -8.61 19.75 -2.22
N PRO A 109 -9.49 20.06 -3.19
CA PRO A 109 -10.70 20.84 -2.90
C PRO A 109 -11.62 20.14 -1.89
N GLN A 110 -11.67 18.81 -1.95
CA GLN A 110 -12.38 17.94 -1.03
C GLN A 110 -11.41 16.83 -0.64
N MET A 111 -10.98 16.84 0.62
CA MET A 111 -10.03 15.83 1.10
C MET A 111 -10.74 14.49 1.17
N VAL A 112 -10.25 13.54 0.38
CA VAL A 112 -10.77 12.18 0.33
C VAL A 112 -9.61 11.19 0.30
N GLY A 113 -9.91 9.97 0.71
CA GLY A 113 -8.98 8.85 0.66
C GLY A 113 -9.54 7.66 1.42
N ASP A 114 -8.95 6.49 1.21
CA ASP A 114 -9.39 5.26 1.84
C ASP A 114 -8.68 5.03 3.21
N CYS A 115 -8.53 3.79 3.65
CA CYS A 115 -7.82 3.42 4.87
C CYS A 115 -6.33 3.79 4.84
N ASP A 116 -5.64 3.56 3.73
CA ASP A 116 -4.20 3.73 3.63
C ASP A 116 -3.80 5.22 3.56
N ASP A 117 -4.59 6.03 2.84
CA ASP A 117 -4.45 7.47 2.67
C ASP A 117 -4.58 8.20 4.00
N GLN A 118 -5.65 7.88 4.72
CA GLN A 118 -5.92 8.45 6.04
C GLN A 118 -4.89 7.99 7.06
N SER A 119 -4.41 6.74 6.95
CA SER A 119 -3.33 6.24 7.79
C SER A 119 -2.01 6.96 7.52
N MET A 120 -1.64 7.19 6.25
CA MET A 120 -0.45 7.95 5.89
C MET A 120 -0.52 9.39 6.41
N LEU A 121 -1.68 10.06 6.25
CA LEU A 121 -1.86 11.41 6.77
C LEU A 121 -1.75 11.45 8.30
N CYS A 122 -2.39 10.50 8.99
CA CYS A 122 -2.30 10.35 10.45
C CYS A 122 -0.85 10.17 10.90
N ALA A 123 -0.12 9.20 10.33
CA ALA A 123 1.28 8.96 10.66
C ALA A 123 2.17 10.19 10.40
N SER A 124 1.91 10.94 9.32
CA SER A 124 2.65 12.18 8.99
C SER A 124 2.42 13.30 10.01
N MET A 125 1.16 13.46 10.44
CA MET A 125 0.79 14.44 11.46
C MET A 125 1.37 14.07 12.81
N LEU A 126 1.27 12.80 13.24
CA LEU A 126 1.89 12.32 14.48
C LEU A 126 3.40 12.56 14.49
N ARG A 127 4.08 12.22 13.39
CA ARG A 127 5.50 12.46 13.23
C ARG A 127 5.86 13.95 13.30
N SER A 128 5.03 14.82 12.73
CA SER A 128 5.18 16.29 12.83
C SER A 128 5.07 16.79 14.27
N LEU A 129 4.31 16.08 15.10
CA LEU A 129 4.15 16.35 16.54
C LEU A 129 5.22 15.67 17.40
N GLY A 130 6.17 14.94 16.80
CA GLY A 130 7.21 14.19 17.50
C GLY A 130 6.70 12.91 18.15
N ILE A 131 5.61 12.33 17.64
CA ILE A 131 5.03 11.07 18.10
C ILE A 131 5.37 10.00 17.06
N ASP A 132 6.12 8.99 17.48
CA ASP A 132 6.44 7.86 16.61
C ASP A 132 5.19 6.98 16.40
N SER A 133 5.12 6.30 15.25
CA SER A 133 3.97 5.46 14.93
C SER A 133 4.33 4.18 14.15
N SER A 134 3.40 3.23 14.15
CA SER A 134 3.44 2.05 13.29
C SER A 134 2.19 2.00 12.43
N PHE A 135 2.28 1.39 11.24
CA PHE A 135 1.09 0.88 10.58
C PHE A 135 0.75 -0.49 11.13
N LYS A 136 -0.53 -0.80 11.28
CA LYS A 136 -1.02 -2.13 11.61
C LYS A 136 -1.95 -2.60 10.51
N THR A 137 -1.59 -3.68 9.84
CA THR A 137 -2.42 -4.34 8.83
C THR A 137 -3.15 -5.51 9.47
N VAL A 138 -4.40 -5.72 9.08
CA VAL A 138 -5.25 -6.79 9.62
C VAL A 138 -6.11 -7.39 8.52
N ALA A 139 -6.30 -8.71 8.56
CA ALA A 139 -7.40 -9.36 7.87
C ALA A 139 -8.67 -9.11 8.69
N ALA A 140 -9.57 -8.27 8.17
CA ALA A 140 -10.83 -7.90 8.82
C ALA A 140 -12.04 -8.59 8.18
N GLU A 141 -11.89 -9.12 6.96
CA GLU A 141 -12.94 -9.84 6.27
C GLU A 141 -12.95 -11.33 6.65
N ARG A 142 -14.14 -11.90 6.89
CA ARG A 142 -14.26 -13.31 7.33
C ARG A 142 -14.12 -14.29 6.19
N THR A 143 -14.47 -13.88 4.97
CA THR A 143 -14.39 -14.72 3.77
C THR A 143 -12.96 -14.90 3.29
N THR A 144 -12.04 -14.01 3.70
CA THR A 144 -10.64 -13.97 3.27
C THR A 144 -9.69 -13.71 4.48
N PRO A 145 -9.61 -14.62 5.47
CA PRO A 145 -8.83 -14.39 6.70
C PRO A 145 -7.31 -14.42 6.50
N ASP A 146 -6.82 -15.02 5.40
CA ASP A 146 -5.39 -15.12 5.09
C ASP A 146 -4.83 -13.88 4.37
N LEU A 147 -5.66 -12.86 4.25
CA LEU A 147 -5.53 -11.78 3.30
C LEU A 147 -5.75 -10.45 4.06
N TYR A 148 -4.74 -9.58 4.11
CA TYR A 148 -4.91 -8.26 4.72
C TYR A 148 -6.02 -7.49 4.01
N SER A 149 -6.88 -6.85 4.79
CA SER A 149 -8.03 -6.13 4.28
C SER A 149 -8.32 -4.85 5.07
N HIS A 150 -7.36 -4.35 5.83
CA HIS A 150 -7.45 -3.06 6.49
C HIS A 150 -6.09 -2.63 7.02
N VAL A 151 -5.88 -1.31 7.11
CA VAL A 151 -4.71 -0.70 7.72
C VAL A 151 -5.11 0.49 8.58
N TYR A 152 -4.46 0.63 9.73
CA TYR A 152 -4.59 1.79 10.61
C TYR A 152 -3.27 2.11 11.30
N VAL A 153 -3.24 3.21 12.07
CA VAL A 153 -2.03 3.67 12.76
C VAL A 153 -2.06 3.28 14.23
N VAL A 154 -0.90 2.89 14.78
CA VAL A 154 -0.66 2.79 16.22
C VAL A 154 0.32 3.88 16.61
N ALA A 155 -0.12 4.84 17.42
CA ALA A 155 0.74 5.89 17.98
C ALA A 155 1.46 5.37 19.22
N HIS A 156 2.78 5.50 19.27
CA HIS A 156 3.58 5.08 20.42
C HIS A 156 3.83 6.28 21.32
N THR A 157 3.11 6.33 22.43
CA THR A 157 3.16 7.45 23.36
C THR A 157 3.79 7.03 24.68
N PRO A 158 4.32 7.95 25.50
CA PRO A 158 4.77 7.62 26.86
C PRO A 158 3.65 7.05 27.73
N GLU A 159 2.39 7.35 27.42
CA GLU A 159 1.22 6.80 28.12
C GLU A 159 0.86 5.38 27.69
N GLY A 160 1.44 4.89 26.58
CA GLY A 160 1.15 3.60 25.97
C GLY A 160 0.85 3.70 24.47
N ASP A 161 0.63 2.55 23.85
CA ASP A 161 0.23 2.49 22.46
C ASP A 161 -1.24 2.87 22.31
N LEU A 162 -1.54 3.75 21.36
CA LEU A 162 -2.89 4.22 21.07
C LEU A 162 -3.21 3.96 19.59
N SER A 163 -4.19 3.09 19.35
CA SER A 163 -4.67 2.79 18.01
C SER A 163 -5.56 3.89 17.45
N LEU A 164 -5.33 4.26 16.19
CA LEU A 164 -5.95 5.39 15.50
C LEU A 164 -6.39 4.95 14.10
N ASP A 165 -7.56 4.32 14.04
CA ASP A 165 -8.23 4.06 12.77
C ASP A 165 -9.02 5.31 12.35
N CYS A 166 -8.41 6.13 11.51
CA CYS A 166 -9.01 7.37 11.01
C CYS A 166 -10.12 7.12 9.98
N SER A 167 -10.17 5.94 9.37
CA SER A 167 -11.11 5.65 8.29
C SER A 167 -12.45 5.08 8.80
N HIS A 168 -12.39 4.12 9.73
CA HIS A 168 -13.55 3.35 10.21
C HIS A 168 -13.74 3.39 11.73
N GLY A 169 -12.71 3.79 12.48
CA GLY A 169 -12.77 3.83 13.93
C GLY A 169 -13.83 4.82 14.44
N PRO A 170 -14.60 4.49 15.50
CA PRO A 170 -15.55 5.40 16.12
C PRO A 170 -14.90 6.36 17.12
N HIS A 171 -13.73 6.03 17.67
CA HIS A 171 -12.97 6.87 18.61
C HIS A 171 -11.49 6.43 18.66
N PRO A 172 -10.58 7.29 19.15
CA PRO A 172 -9.20 6.90 19.44
C PRO A 172 -9.15 5.71 20.41
N GLY A 173 -8.19 4.81 20.21
CA GLY A 173 -8.02 3.57 20.96
C GLY A 173 -8.93 2.42 20.53
N TRP A 174 -9.85 2.65 19.59
CA TRP A 174 -10.61 1.57 18.98
C TRP A 174 -9.75 0.79 17.98
N GLU A 175 -9.97 -0.53 17.91
CA GLU A 175 -9.40 -1.41 16.90
C GLU A 175 -10.49 -2.32 16.34
N VAL A 176 -10.40 -2.61 15.05
CA VAL A 176 -11.21 -3.66 14.45
C VAL A 176 -10.77 -5.02 15.01
N THR A 177 -11.73 -5.90 15.30
CA THR A 177 -11.42 -7.28 15.67
C THR A 177 -10.96 -8.03 14.42
N PRO A 178 -9.70 -8.50 14.36
CA PRO A 178 -9.21 -9.24 13.21
C PRO A 178 -9.91 -10.59 13.10
N THR A 179 -10.19 -11.01 11.87
CA THR A 179 -10.75 -12.33 11.53
C THR A 179 -9.64 -13.34 11.22
N GLY A 180 -8.44 -12.86 10.93
CA GLY A 180 -7.27 -13.68 10.62
C GLY A 180 -5.95 -13.00 10.96
N LYS A 181 -5.03 -12.93 10.00
CA LYS A 181 -3.66 -12.46 10.25
C LYS A 181 -3.59 -10.96 10.56
N THR A 182 -2.59 -10.57 11.35
CA THR A 182 -2.30 -9.18 11.68
C THR A 182 -0.80 -8.94 11.70
N ARG A 183 -0.36 -7.72 11.39
CA ARG A 183 1.06 -7.35 11.45
C ARG A 183 1.25 -5.88 11.78
N ILE A 184 2.26 -5.59 12.60
CA ILE A 184 2.68 -4.25 12.96
C ILE A 184 3.98 -3.91 12.23
N TRP A 185 4.02 -2.72 11.65
CA TRP A 185 5.07 -2.22 10.78
C TRP A 185 5.62 -0.89 11.34
N ARG A 186 6.76 -0.96 12.02
CA ARG A 186 7.36 0.23 12.67
C ARG A 186 7.93 1.19 11.64
N ILE A 187 7.34 2.38 11.52
CA ILE A 187 7.68 3.35 10.46
C ILE A 187 9.15 3.81 10.56
N GLU A 188 9.67 3.97 11.77
CA GLU A 188 11.04 4.43 12.03
C GLU A 188 12.09 3.34 11.76
N ALA A 189 11.71 2.06 11.87
CA ALA A 189 12.61 0.94 11.61
C ALA A 189 12.69 0.58 10.12
N MET A 190 11.72 1.04 9.32
CA MET A 190 11.72 0.84 7.87
C MET A 190 12.77 1.73 7.21
N GLN A 191 13.83 1.11 6.69
CA GLN A 191 14.94 1.82 6.03
C GLN A 191 14.44 2.73 4.89
N GLN A 192 15.11 3.87 4.68
CA GLN A 192 14.83 4.76 3.55
C GLN A 192 15.03 4.00 2.23
N LEU A 193 14.14 4.22 1.25
CA LEU A 193 14.15 3.58 -0.08
C LEU A 193 15.42 3.85 -0.93
N GLY A 194 16.47 4.46 -0.37
CA GLY A 194 17.77 4.63 -1.01
C GLY A 194 18.68 3.38 -0.96
N ALA A 195 18.25 2.33 -0.26
CA ALA A 195 19.02 1.08 -0.10
C ALA A 195 18.15 -0.18 -0.22
N ILE A 196 17.06 -0.13 -1.00
CA ILE A 196 16.39 -1.37 -1.41
C ILE A 196 17.23 -2.01 -2.51
N ASP A 197 18.04 -3.00 -2.14
CA ASP A 197 18.46 -4.05 -3.06
C ASP A 197 17.21 -4.86 -3.39
N TRP A 198 16.52 -4.48 -4.47
CA TRP A 198 15.36 -5.23 -4.98
C TRP A 198 15.73 -6.70 -5.23
N GLY A 199 17.00 -7.00 -5.48
CA GLY A 199 17.53 -8.36 -5.56
C GLY A 199 17.58 -9.10 -4.22
N SER A 200 17.73 -8.41 -3.08
CA SER A 200 17.73 -9.04 -1.75
C SER A 200 16.32 -9.31 -1.25
N LEU A 201 15.37 -8.41 -1.52
CA LEU A 201 13.94 -8.60 -1.18
C LEU A 201 13.33 -9.75 -2.00
N ILE A 202 13.71 -9.87 -3.27
CA ILE A 202 13.41 -11.05 -4.09
C ILE A 202 14.12 -12.29 -3.50
N LYS A 203 15.39 -12.22 -3.06
CA LYS A 203 16.07 -13.37 -2.44
C LYS A 203 15.44 -13.87 -1.14
N THR A 204 14.97 -12.97 -0.26
CA THR A 204 14.30 -13.36 0.99
C THR A 204 12.94 -14.01 0.71
N GLY A 205 12.23 -13.60 -0.35
CA GLY A 205 11.06 -14.34 -0.88
C GLY A 205 11.42 -15.64 -1.58
N VAL A 206 12.57 -15.71 -2.23
CA VAL A 206 13.08 -16.91 -2.94
C VAL A 206 13.55 -18.00 -1.97
N GLU A 207 14.00 -17.71 -0.75
CA GLU A 207 14.37 -18.78 0.19
C GLU A 207 13.15 -19.57 0.71
N ALA A 208 11.96 -18.95 0.77
CA ALA A 208 10.70 -19.66 1.03
C ALA A 208 10.03 -20.24 -0.24
N GLY A 209 10.24 -19.61 -1.40
CA GLY A 209 9.59 -19.97 -2.68
C GLY A 209 10.42 -20.77 -3.70
N SER A 210 11.72 -21.00 -3.47
CA SER A 210 12.63 -21.50 -4.52
C SER A 210 12.35 -22.92 -5.00
N GLU A 211 11.69 -23.78 -4.20
CA GLU A 211 11.33 -25.13 -4.62
C GLU A 211 10.10 -25.15 -5.56
N ILE A 212 9.20 -24.16 -5.44
CA ILE A 212 7.97 -24.08 -6.25
C ILE A 212 8.22 -23.28 -7.54
N ALA A 213 9.04 -22.23 -7.49
CA ALA A 213 9.39 -21.42 -8.66
C ALA A 213 10.35 -22.13 -9.64
N LYS A 214 11.31 -22.93 -9.13
CA LYS A 214 12.15 -23.80 -9.97
C LYS A 214 11.35 -24.87 -10.69
N ALA A 215 10.24 -25.34 -10.10
CA ALA A 215 9.38 -26.34 -10.70
C ALA A 215 8.46 -25.79 -11.82
N ARG A 216 8.23 -24.47 -11.89
CA ARG A 216 7.28 -23.86 -12.86
C ARG A 216 7.85 -22.91 -13.90
N PHE A 217 8.99 -22.23 -13.70
CA PHE A 217 9.44 -21.15 -14.61
C PHE A 217 10.89 -21.25 -15.12
N GLY A 218 11.49 -22.44 -15.09
CA GLY A 218 12.86 -22.67 -15.56
C GLY A 218 13.09 -22.67 -17.07
N GLN A 219 12.41 -21.84 -17.89
CA GLN A 219 12.70 -21.77 -19.34
C GLN A 219 12.90 -20.33 -19.84
N PRO A 220 14.12 -19.95 -20.27
CA PRO A 220 14.39 -18.62 -20.81
C PRO A 220 13.83 -18.45 -22.25
N PRO A 221 13.70 -17.19 -22.74
CA PRO A 221 13.18 -16.86 -24.07
C PRO A 221 13.98 -17.47 -25.24
N GLU A 222 13.35 -17.60 -26.41
CA GLU A 222 13.98 -18.19 -27.61
C GLU A 222 15.20 -17.39 -28.10
N GLY A 223 16.24 -18.10 -28.59
CA GLY A 223 17.50 -17.49 -29.06
C GLY A 223 18.49 -17.16 -27.94
N THR A 224 18.16 -17.44 -26.68
CA THR A 224 19.09 -17.27 -25.56
C THR A 224 19.88 -18.54 -25.27
N TYR A 225 21.11 -18.37 -24.78
CA TYR A 225 21.90 -19.46 -24.22
C TYR A 225 22.08 -19.25 -22.72
N ILE A 226 22.05 -20.34 -21.97
CA ILE A 226 22.51 -20.36 -20.59
C ILE A 226 23.86 -21.06 -20.58
N GLN A 227 24.89 -20.37 -20.09
CA GLN A 227 26.20 -20.96 -19.84
C GLN A 227 26.35 -21.21 -18.34
N GLN A 228 26.48 -22.49 -17.96
CA GLN A 228 26.82 -22.92 -16.61
C GLN A 228 28.15 -23.68 -16.66
N GLY A 229 29.22 -23.02 -16.23
CA GLY A 229 30.58 -23.56 -16.32
C GLY A 229 30.99 -23.82 -17.78
N SER A 230 31.40 -25.06 -18.09
CA SER A 230 31.77 -25.49 -19.44
C SER A 230 30.58 -25.90 -20.33
N ASN A 231 29.35 -25.90 -19.79
CA ASN A 231 28.15 -26.33 -20.53
C ASN A 231 27.37 -25.12 -21.03
N VAL A 232 27.03 -25.16 -22.32
CA VAL A 232 26.18 -24.15 -22.96
C VAL A 232 24.94 -24.85 -23.51
N VAL A 233 23.77 -24.48 -23.00
CA VAL A 233 22.47 -24.93 -23.53
C VAL A 233 21.89 -23.80 -24.37
N TYR A 234 21.72 -24.03 -25.67
CA TYR A 234 21.19 -23.06 -26.62
C TYR A 234 19.79 -23.45 -27.06
N ARG A 235 18.83 -22.51 -26.95
CA ARG A 235 17.46 -22.71 -27.43
C ARG A 235 17.29 -22.08 -28.81
N GLN A 236 17.08 -22.90 -29.85
CA GLN A 236 16.92 -22.43 -31.23
C GLN A 236 15.67 -21.54 -31.42
N PRO A 237 15.71 -20.55 -32.34
CA PRO A 237 14.56 -19.68 -32.66
C PRO A 237 13.45 -20.40 -33.43
N ALA A 238 12.20 -19.95 -33.28
CA ALA A 238 11.09 -20.44 -34.09
C ALA A 238 11.37 -20.36 -35.61
N ASN A 239 11.24 -21.52 -36.29
CA ASN A 239 11.41 -21.87 -37.72
C ASN A 239 12.46 -22.96 -38.02
N SER A 240 13.15 -23.51 -37.02
CA SER A 240 13.81 -24.81 -37.14
C SER A 240 12.86 -25.94 -36.69
N SER A 241 12.54 -26.89 -37.57
CA SER A 241 11.81 -28.13 -37.22
C SER A 241 12.69 -29.07 -36.38
N PRO A 242 12.15 -30.00 -35.53
CA PRO A 242 10.82 -30.63 -35.64
C PRO A 242 10.07 -31.02 -34.31
N LEU A 243 8.77 -31.33 -34.46
CA LEU A 243 7.85 -32.13 -33.60
C LEU A 243 7.26 -31.50 -32.32
N ALA A 244 6.04 -31.81 -31.82
CA ALA A 244 4.65 -31.81 -32.31
C ALA A 244 3.71 -32.01 -31.08
N PHE A 245 2.48 -31.44 -31.11
CA PHE A 245 1.21 -31.85 -30.41
C PHE A 245 0.77 -31.26 -29.03
N PRO A 246 -0.57 -31.21 -28.71
CA PRO A 246 -1.35 -29.97 -28.43
C PRO A 246 -2.38 -29.99 -27.23
N GLY A 247 -3.13 -28.87 -27.03
CA GLY A 247 -4.48 -28.77 -26.37
C GLY A 247 -4.46 -28.52 -24.84
N VAL A 248 -5.40 -27.84 -24.14
CA VAL A 248 -6.84 -27.47 -24.31
C VAL A 248 -7.15 -26.30 -23.32
N GLY A 249 -8.14 -25.44 -23.61
CA GLY A 249 -8.62 -24.35 -22.71
C GLY A 249 -10.04 -24.55 -22.16
N VAL A 250 -10.51 -23.71 -21.20
CA VAL A 250 -11.92 -23.57 -20.77
C VAL A 250 -12.16 -22.15 -20.16
N ASN A 251 -13.38 -21.62 -20.34
CA ASN A 251 -13.92 -20.30 -19.97
C ASN A 251 -15.14 -20.44 -18.99
N VAL A 252 -15.72 -19.29 -18.58
CA VAL A 252 -17.04 -19.01 -17.94
C VAL A 252 -17.03 -18.97 -16.38
N GLY A 253 -17.63 -18.02 -15.63
CA GLY A 253 -18.49 -16.85 -15.86
C GLY A 253 -18.85 -16.17 -14.50
N GLY A 254 -19.42 -14.96 -14.51
CA GLY A 254 -19.52 -14.08 -13.32
C GLY A 254 -20.83 -14.10 -12.50
N THR A 255 -20.82 -13.38 -11.37
CA THR A 255 -21.99 -12.75 -10.69
C THR A 255 -21.52 -11.74 -9.64
N GLU A 256 -22.15 -10.56 -9.58
CA GLU A 256 -21.93 -9.48 -8.61
C GLU A 256 -22.49 -9.82 -7.21
N ILE A 257 -21.71 -9.54 -6.14
CA ILE A 257 -22.18 -9.11 -4.81
C ILE A 257 -21.10 -8.19 -4.23
N GLY A 258 -21.50 -6.99 -3.80
CA GLY A 258 -20.60 -5.99 -3.22
C GLY A 258 -20.10 -6.37 -1.82
N THR A 259 -18.79 -6.25 -1.62
CA THR A 259 -18.10 -6.22 -0.34
C THR A 259 -16.75 -5.53 -0.54
N SER A 260 -16.32 -4.76 0.46
CA SER A 260 -15.07 -4.02 0.52
C SER A 260 -13.87 -4.88 0.14
N MET A 261 -13.32 -4.68 -1.05
CA MET A 261 -12.07 -5.29 -1.49
C MET A 261 -10.94 -4.37 -1.05
N ILE A 262 -10.50 -4.55 0.19
CA ILE A 262 -9.29 -3.91 0.71
C ILE A 262 -8.17 -4.92 0.52
N LEU A 263 -7.15 -4.50 -0.23
CA LEU A 263 -5.97 -5.25 -0.63
C LEU A 263 -6.31 -6.60 -1.29
N ILE A 264 -5.34 -7.31 -1.86
CA ILE A 264 -5.41 -8.72 -2.28
C ILE A 264 -5.68 -9.02 -3.76
N ILE A 265 -4.51 -9.27 -4.40
CA ILE A 265 -4.14 -10.26 -5.41
C ILE A 265 -4.79 -10.13 -6.79
N GLY A 266 -3.91 -9.81 -7.76
CA GLY A 266 -4.00 -10.42 -9.08
C GLY A 266 -4.04 -9.48 -10.27
N ALA A 267 -3.55 -8.23 -10.18
CA ALA A 267 -3.10 -7.46 -11.34
C ALA A 267 -2.49 -6.14 -10.86
N VAL A 268 -1.37 -5.73 -11.48
CA VAL A 268 -0.88 -4.35 -11.60
C VAL A 268 -1.42 -3.38 -10.54
N ILE A 269 -0.81 -3.38 -9.36
CA ILE A 269 -1.06 -2.33 -8.38
C ILE A 269 -0.57 -0.99 -8.96
N LEU A 270 -1.51 -0.16 -9.34
CA LEU A 270 -1.25 1.17 -9.88
C LEU A 270 -1.04 2.17 -8.72
N LEU A 271 0.14 2.14 -8.10
CA LEU A 271 0.52 3.09 -7.05
C LEU A 271 0.69 4.51 -7.58
N PHE A 272 -0.40 5.23 -7.80
CA PHE A 272 -0.34 6.62 -8.26
C PHE A 272 0.01 7.59 -7.13
N ALA A 273 1.28 7.90 -7.01
CA ALA A 273 1.72 9.04 -6.20
C ALA A 273 1.37 10.36 -6.88
N LEU A 274 0.17 10.88 -6.60
CA LEU A 274 -0.37 12.09 -7.22
C LEU A 274 0.32 13.34 -6.71
N LYS A 275 1.34 13.86 -7.42
CA LYS A 275 2.04 15.08 -7.03
C LYS A 275 1.44 16.32 -7.69
N GLY A 276 1.00 17.30 -6.90
CA GLY A 276 0.78 18.67 -7.37
C GLY A 276 2.10 19.32 -7.78
N LYS A 277 2.13 20.01 -8.94
CA LYS A 277 3.31 20.80 -9.36
C LYS A 277 3.57 21.98 -8.43
#